data_AF-A0AA36I0C7-F1
#
_entry.id   AF-A0AA36I0C7-F1
#
_cell.length_a   1.000
_cell.length_b   1.000
_cell.length_c   1.000
_cell.angle_alpha   90.00
_cell.angle_beta   90.00
_cell.angle_gamma   90.00
#
_symmetry.space_group_name_H-M   'P 1'
#
loop_
_entity.id
_entity.type
_entity.pdbx_description
1 polymer ?
#
loop_
_entity_poly.entity_id
_entity_poly.type
_entity_poly.pdbx_seq_one_letter_code
_entity_poly.pdbx_strand_id
1 'polypeptide(L)'
;MLIGSSCDVAHSHIAFTVLLVAMAEWIAEEAPPEQSVPFPQLVKRHLHHIGKCLPCFYHTFKGCTRGDDCSRCHICSLSEMKRQKGRLARAVKKKEQEKMISSRITSVWL
;
A
#
# COMPACT_ATOMS: atom_id res chain seq x y z
N MET A 1 12.69 71.55 -17.89
CA MET A 1 12.88 70.28 -18.62
C MET A 1 12.63 69.15 -17.64
N LEU A 2 11.37 68.79 -17.48
CA LEU A 2 10.93 67.67 -16.64
C LEU A 2 10.38 66.62 -17.59
N ILE A 3 10.97 65.43 -17.59
CA ILE A 3 10.25 64.16 -17.40
C ILE A 3 11.29 63.07 -17.15
N GLY A 4 11.26 62.54 -15.94
CA GLY A 4 12.10 61.44 -15.49
C GLY A 4 11.75 60.16 -16.24
N SER A 5 12.81 59.42 -16.58
CA SER A 5 12.76 58.06 -17.10
C SER A 5 12.03 57.16 -16.09
N SER A 6 10.76 56.90 -16.35
CA SER A 6 9.84 56.15 -15.49
C SER A 6 9.46 54.80 -16.11
N CYS A 7 10.28 54.26 -17.03
CA CYS A 7 9.91 53.10 -17.84
C CYS A 7 10.23 51.72 -17.24
N ASP A 8 10.96 51.59 -16.13
CA ASP A 8 11.44 50.27 -15.67
C ASP A 8 10.57 49.57 -14.61
N VAL A 9 9.64 50.28 -13.96
CA VAL A 9 8.78 49.66 -12.93
C VAL A 9 7.61 48.88 -13.56
N ALA A 10 7.04 49.36 -14.67
CA ALA A 10 5.91 48.65 -15.30
C ALA A 10 6.34 47.32 -15.95
N HIS A 11 7.51 47.26 -16.59
CA HIS A 11 8.01 46.02 -17.21
C HIS A 11 8.42 44.95 -16.19
N SER A 12 8.97 45.34 -15.05
CA SER A 12 9.35 44.39 -13.98
C SER A 12 8.13 43.75 -13.31
N HIS A 13 7.03 44.50 -13.13
CA HIS A 13 5.78 43.96 -12.60
C HIS A 13 5.03 43.08 -13.61
N ILE A 14 5.08 43.39 -14.91
CA ILE A 14 4.49 42.53 -15.96
C ILE A 14 5.26 41.20 -16.05
N ALA A 15 6.59 41.22 -16.00
CA ALA A 15 7.40 40.00 -15.96
C ALA A 15 7.12 39.15 -14.70
N PHE A 16 6.97 39.80 -13.53
CA PHE A 16 6.68 39.11 -12.27
C PHE A 16 5.27 38.51 -12.24
N THR A 17 4.29 39.21 -12.80
CA THR A 17 2.90 38.70 -12.90
C THR A 17 2.75 37.60 -13.93
N VAL A 18 3.41 37.68 -15.09
CA VAL A 18 3.45 36.60 -16.09
C VAL A 18 4.13 35.35 -15.52
N LEU A 19 5.22 35.52 -14.75
CA LEU A 19 5.90 34.40 -14.09
C LEU A 19 5.03 33.77 -12.98
N LEU A 20 4.36 34.59 -12.16
CA LEU A 20 3.44 34.11 -11.12
C LEU A 20 2.21 33.38 -11.70
N VAL A 21 1.63 33.89 -12.79
CA VAL A 21 0.51 33.25 -13.49
C VAL A 21 0.97 31.94 -14.12
N ALA A 22 2.10 31.91 -14.82
CA ALA A 22 2.66 30.67 -15.37
C ALA A 22 3.02 29.63 -14.30
N MET A 23 3.54 30.06 -13.14
CA MET A 23 3.80 29.17 -11.99
C MET A 23 2.50 28.64 -11.37
N ALA A 24 1.45 29.45 -11.28
CA ALA A 24 0.15 29.03 -10.75
C ALA A 24 -0.60 28.08 -11.71
N GLU A 25 -0.50 28.31 -13.02
CA GLU A 25 -1.08 27.46 -14.06
C GLU A 25 -0.38 26.08 -14.13
N TRP A 26 0.94 26.03 -13.92
CA TRP A 26 1.68 24.75 -13.86
C TRP A 26 1.24 23.87 -12.68
N ILE A 27 0.94 24.47 -11.53
CA ILE A 27 0.50 23.71 -10.34
C ILE A 27 -0.92 23.14 -10.51
N ALA A 28 -1.76 23.75 -11.34
CA ALA A 28 -3.16 23.36 -11.50
C ALA A 28 -3.37 22.14 -12.43
N GLU A 29 -2.42 21.86 -13.33
CA GLU A 29 -2.59 20.85 -14.40
C GLU A 29 -2.14 19.44 -13.97
N GLU A 30 -1.35 19.28 -12.91
CA GLU A 30 -0.85 17.98 -12.45
C GLU A 30 -1.51 17.54 -11.13
N ALA A 31 -2.84 17.57 -11.10
CA ALA A 31 -3.58 16.75 -10.16
C ALA A 31 -3.29 15.28 -10.52
N PRO A 32 -2.61 14.50 -9.65
CA PRO A 32 -2.33 13.10 -9.96
C PRO A 32 -3.65 12.40 -10.25
N PRO A 33 -3.71 11.57 -11.31
CA PRO A 33 -4.95 10.89 -11.66
C PRO A 33 -5.49 10.23 -10.41
N GLU A 34 -6.77 10.44 -10.12
CA GLU A 34 -7.49 9.80 -9.02
C GLU A 34 -7.43 8.28 -9.25
N GLN A 35 -6.35 7.66 -8.80
CA GLN A 35 -6.12 6.22 -8.94
C GLN A 35 -7.02 5.55 -7.91
N SER A 36 -8.29 5.35 -8.30
CA SER A 36 -9.26 4.58 -7.55
C SER A 36 -8.78 3.13 -7.50
N VAL A 37 -7.91 2.81 -6.54
CA VAL A 37 -7.49 1.44 -6.29
C VAL A 37 -8.76 0.67 -5.93
N PRO A 38 -9.14 -0.36 -6.71
CA PRO A 38 -10.39 -1.06 -6.46
C PRO A 38 -10.39 -1.57 -5.02
N PHE A 39 -11.50 -1.37 -4.31
CA PHE A 39 -11.65 -1.64 -2.88
C PHE A 39 -11.06 -3.00 -2.42
N PRO A 40 -11.18 -4.10 -3.19
CA PRO A 40 -10.53 -5.37 -2.85
C PRO A 40 -8.99 -5.29 -2.68
N GLN A 41 -8.32 -4.44 -3.46
CA GLN A 41 -6.86 -4.25 -3.40
C GLN A 41 -6.43 -3.52 -2.12
N LEU A 42 -7.20 -2.54 -1.66
CA LEU A 42 -6.94 -1.81 -0.42
C LEU A 42 -6.98 -2.74 0.80
N VAL A 43 -8.00 -3.60 0.88
CA VAL A 43 -8.14 -4.57 1.97
C VAL A 43 -6.98 -5.57 1.97
N LYS A 44 -6.59 -6.09 0.79
CA LYS A 44 -5.44 -6.98 0.64
C LYS A 44 -4.14 -6.33 1.13
N ARG A 45 -3.89 -5.07 0.76
CA ARG A 45 -2.73 -4.29 1.20
C ARG A 45 -2.72 -4.10 2.72
N HIS A 46 -3.84 -3.68 3.30
CA HIS A 46 -3.94 -3.52 4.75
C HIS A 46 -3.66 -4.85 5.49
N LEU A 47 -4.27 -5.95 5.05
CA LEU A 47 -4.04 -7.28 5.63
C LEU A 47 -2.58 -7.73 5.52
N HIS A 48 -1.88 -7.34 4.45
CA HIS A 48 -0.46 -7.63 4.26
C HIS A 48 0.40 -6.87 5.28
N HIS A 49 0.17 -5.58 5.46
CA HIS A 49 0.93 -4.77 6.43
C HIS A 49 0.77 -5.28 7.87
N ILE A 50 -0.43 -5.74 8.25
CA ILE A 50 -0.66 -6.34 9.57
C ILE A 50 -0.26 -7.83 9.66
N GLY A 51 0.26 -8.41 8.57
CA GLY A 51 0.71 -9.81 8.52
C GLY A 51 -0.40 -10.86 8.63
N LYS A 52 -1.66 -10.47 8.37
CA LYS A 52 -2.84 -11.35 8.32
C LYS A 52 -3.26 -11.69 6.89
N CYS A 53 -2.45 -11.33 5.90
CA CYS A 53 -2.73 -11.62 4.51
C CYS A 53 -2.70 -13.11 4.18
N LEU A 54 -3.35 -13.41 3.05
CA LEU A 54 -3.52 -14.74 2.51
C LEU A 54 -2.84 -14.78 1.13
N PRO A 55 -1.59 -15.25 1.02
CA PRO A 55 -0.77 -15.08 -0.19
C PRO A 55 -1.29 -15.88 -1.39
N CYS A 56 -1.22 -15.32 -2.59
CA CYS A 56 -1.65 -16.00 -3.82
C CYS A 56 -0.54 -16.89 -4.38
N PHE A 57 -0.71 -18.21 -4.28
CA PHE A 57 0.26 -19.15 -4.84
C PHE A 57 0.38 -19.02 -6.37
N TYR A 58 -0.74 -18.82 -7.08
CA TYR A 58 -0.71 -18.72 -8.54
C TYR A 58 0.06 -17.50 -9.02
N HIS A 59 -0.12 -16.34 -8.38
CA HIS A 59 0.59 -15.12 -8.73
C HIS A 59 2.11 -15.30 -8.68
N THR A 60 2.61 -15.97 -7.64
CA THR A 60 4.05 -16.12 -7.42
C THR A 60 4.72 -17.15 -8.34
N PHE A 61 4.00 -18.16 -8.84
CA PHE A 61 4.59 -19.25 -9.62
C PHE A 61 4.29 -19.21 -11.13
N LYS A 62 3.06 -18.84 -11.52
CA LYS A 62 2.59 -18.97 -12.92
C LYS A 62 1.84 -17.73 -13.43
N GLY A 63 1.56 -16.76 -12.56
CA GLY A 63 0.63 -15.67 -12.83
C GLY A 63 -0.79 -16.04 -12.39
N CYS A 64 -1.50 -15.07 -11.81
CA CYS A 64 -2.88 -15.26 -11.36
C CYS A 64 -3.85 -14.92 -12.49
N THR A 65 -4.74 -15.84 -12.85
CA THR A 65 -5.76 -15.64 -13.90
C THR A 65 -6.89 -14.71 -13.49
N ARG A 66 -7.06 -14.45 -12.19
CA ARG A 66 -8.14 -13.60 -11.65
C ARG A 66 -7.81 -12.11 -11.63
N GLY A 67 -6.59 -11.71 -12.00
CA GLY A 67 -6.18 -10.30 -12.02
C GLY A 67 -6.52 -9.57 -10.71
N ASP A 68 -7.28 -8.49 -10.84
CA ASP A 68 -7.69 -7.64 -9.70
C ASP A 68 -8.77 -8.25 -8.80
N ASP A 69 -9.60 -9.15 -9.35
CA ASP A 69 -10.64 -9.89 -8.63
C ASP A 69 -10.09 -11.01 -7.74
N CYS A 70 -8.77 -11.25 -7.78
CA CYS A 70 -8.16 -12.24 -6.91
C CYS A 70 -8.27 -11.82 -5.44
N SER A 71 -8.99 -12.59 -4.62
CA SER A 71 -9.11 -12.35 -3.17
C SER A 71 -7.83 -12.65 -2.38
N ARG A 72 -6.79 -13.17 -3.03
CA ARG A 72 -5.50 -13.49 -2.42
C ARG A 72 -4.52 -12.33 -2.57
N CYS A 73 -3.60 -12.22 -1.64
CA CYS A 73 -2.57 -11.19 -1.65
C CYS A 73 -1.54 -11.44 -2.74
N HIS A 74 -1.36 -10.47 -3.64
CA HIS A 74 -0.30 -10.45 -4.67
C HIS A 74 0.97 -9.74 -4.19
N ILE A 75 0.93 -9.04 -3.06
CA ILE A 75 2.07 -8.26 -2.53
C ILE A 75 3.12 -9.17 -1.88
N CYS A 76 2.70 -10.36 -1.40
CA CYS A 76 3.59 -11.27 -0.70
C CYS A 76 4.68 -11.85 -1.61
N SER A 77 5.92 -11.74 -1.15
CA SER A 77 7.08 -12.41 -1.72
C SER A 77 7.17 -13.88 -1.30
N LEU A 78 7.94 -14.69 -2.04
CA LEU A 78 8.19 -16.11 -1.71
C LEU A 78 8.75 -16.32 -0.29
N SER A 79 9.63 -15.41 0.15
CA SER A 79 10.24 -15.49 1.48
C SER A 79 9.20 -15.26 2.59
N GLU A 80 8.29 -14.32 2.40
CA GLU A 80 7.18 -14.05 3.33
C GLU A 80 6.19 -15.20 3.38
N MET A 81 5.88 -15.81 2.23
CA MET A 81 5.04 -17.01 2.17
C MET A 81 5.65 -18.17 2.96
N LYS A 82 6.95 -18.40 2.82
CA LYS A 82 7.68 -19.42 3.58
C LYS A 82 7.68 -19.09 5.08
N ARG A 83 7.92 -17.83 5.44
CA ARG A 83 7.89 -17.36 6.84
C ARG A 83 6.51 -17.57 7.47
N GLN A 84 5.45 -17.20 6.75
CA GLN A 84 4.06 -17.39 7.20
C GLN A 84 3.72 -18.87 7.36
N LYS A 85 4.09 -19.73 6.39
CA LYS A 85 3.89 -21.19 6.50
C LYS A 85 4.59 -21.76 7.75
N GLY A 86 5.83 -21.33 8.02
CA GLY A 86 6.55 -21.72 9.22
C GLY A 86 5.86 -21.29 10.52
N ARG A 87 5.35 -20.04 10.58
CA ARG A 87 4.59 -19.53 11.74
C ARG A 87 3.31 -20.33 11.97
N LEU A 88 2.54 -20.61 10.92
CA LEU A 88 1.31 -21.39 11.00
C LEU A 88 1.58 -22.83 11.46
N ALA A 89 2.62 -23.48 10.92
CA ALA A 89 2.99 -24.83 11.33
C ALA A 89 3.35 -24.92 12.82
N ARG A 90 4.11 -23.93 13.34
CA ARG A 90 4.43 -23.86 14.77
C ARG A 90 3.19 -23.63 15.63
N ALA A 91 2.28 -22.77 15.20
CA ALA A 91 1.03 -22.50 15.92
C ALA A 91 0.12 -23.73 16.00
N VAL A 92 0.01 -24.52 14.91
CA VAL A 92 -0.75 -25.77 14.89
C VAL A 92 -0.14 -26.78 15.88
N LYS A 93 1.18 -26.96 15.88
CA LYS A 93 1.86 -27.86 16.83
C LYS A 93 1.63 -27.45 18.28
N LYS A 94 1.71 -26.16 18.59
CA LYS A 94 1.45 -25.65 19.96
C LYS A 94 0.03 -25.97 20.41
N LYS A 95 -0.96 -25.73 19.56
CA LYS A 95 -2.37 -26.07 19.85
C LYS A 95 -2.58 -27.56 20.07
N GLU A 96 -1.89 -28.40 19.29
CA GLU A 96 -1.98 -29.84 19.46
C GLU A 96 -1.37 -30.30 20.78
N GLN A 97 -0.22 -29.74 21.17
CA GLN A 97 0.39 -29.99 22.48
C GLN A 97 -0.52 -29.52 23.63
N GLU A 98 -1.12 -28.34 23.52
CA GLU A 98 -2.08 -27.82 24.50
C GLU A 98 -3.28 -28.76 24.67
N LYS A 99 -3.83 -29.30 23.56
CA LYS A 99 -4.90 -30.30 23.62
C LYS A 99 -4.45 -31.60 24.28
N MET A 100 -3.28 -32.11 23.93
CA MET A 100 -2.72 -33.33 24.56
C MET A 100 -2.50 -33.14 26.05
N ILE A 101 -1.93 -31.99 26.47
CA ILE A 101 -1.73 -31.64 27.88
C ILE A 101 -3.08 -31.52 28.58
N SER A 102 -4.04 -30.80 28.00
CA SER A 102 -5.38 -30.64 28.57
C SER A 102 -6.08 -31.99 28.76
N SER A 103 -6.04 -32.86 27.75
CA SER A 103 -6.61 -34.21 27.82
C SER A 103 -5.96 -35.05 28.91
N ARG A 104 -4.63 -34.93 29.09
CA ARG A 104 -3.88 -35.65 30.12
C ARG A 104 -4.20 -35.14 31.53
N ILE A 105 -4.33 -33.82 31.71
CA ILE A 105 -4.72 -33.23 32.99
C ILE A 105 -6.13 -33.71 33.34
N THR A 106 -7.10 -33.63 32.43
CA THR A 106 -8.47 -34.09 32.71
C THR A 106 -8.54 -35.58 33.09
N SER A 107 -7.65 -36.42 32.57
CA SER A 107 -7.60 -37.85 32.94
C SER A 107 -6.89 -38.17 34.26
N VAL A 108 -6.13 -37.23 34.83
CA VAL A 108 -5.41 -37.42 36.11
C VAL A 108 -6.27 -37.03 37.32
N TRP A 109 -7.23 -36.13 37.12
CA TRP A 109 -8.14 -35.64 38.15
C TRP A 109 -9.51 -36.35 38.14
N LEU A 110 -9.72 -37.34 37.27
CA LEU A 110 -10.83 -38.30 37.30
C LEU A 110 -10.36 -39.60 37.95
#